data_AF-A0A3G1KG36-F1
#
_entry.id   AF-A0A3G1KG36-F1
#
_cell.length_a   1.000
_cell.length_b   1.000
_cell.length_c   1.000
_cell.angle_alpha   90.00
_cell.angle_beta   90.00
_cell.angle_gamma   90.00
#
_symmetry.space_group_name_H-M   'P 1'
#
loop_
_entity.id
_entity.type
_entity.pdbx_description
1 polymer ?
#
loop_
_entity_poly.entity_id
_entity_poly.type
_entity_poly.pdbx_seq_one_letter_code
_entity_poly.pdbx_strand_id
1 'polypeptide(L)' 'PRRYIIFSDFFIFWNNFSSLGSISTILFMFLFMYMMIEMMISKRKIIFLIKSNNNEWKLNQPILNHSNIEMNFYFMK' A
#
# COMPACT_ATOMS: atom_id res chain seq x y z
N PRO A 1 -4.42 -12.42 30.82
CA PRO A 1 -5.72 -11.69 30.83
C PRO A 1 -5.48 -10.29 30.21
N ARG A 2 -6.45 -9.71 29.48
CA ARG A 2 -6.25 -8.52 28.62
C ARG A 2 -6.57 -7.23 29.41
N ARG A 3 -5.87 -6.11 29.13
CA ARG A 3 -6.05 -4.77 29.74
C ARG A 3 -5.52 -4.62 31.18
N TYR A 4 -4.33 -5.16 31.46
CA TYR A 4 -3.66 -4.94 32.74
C TYR A 4 -2.64 -3.83 32.60
N ILE A 5 -2.66 -2.90 33.56
CA ILE A 5 -1.68 -1.82 33.67
C ILE A 5 -0.39 -2.37 34.31
N ILE A 6 -0.54 -3.30 35.26
CA ILE A 6 0.55 -3.97 35.96
C ILE A 6 0.50 -5.45 35.61
N PHE A 7 1.64 -5.99 35.18
CA PHE A 7 1.82 -7.40 34.83
C PHE A 7 2.96 -7.98 35.66
N SER A 8 2.99 -9.31 35.85
CA SER A 8 4.08 -9.97 36.56
C SER A 8 5.40 -9.86 35.79
N ASP A 9 6.52 -9.85 36.51
CA ASP A 9 7.86 -9.65 35.93
C ASP A 9 8.24 -10.64 34.81
N PHE A 10 7.66 -11.84 34.82
CA PHE A 10 7.83 -12.84 33.76
C PHE A 10 7.42 -12.35 32.35
N PHE A 11 6.54 -11.35 32.24
CA PHE A 11 6.09 -10.82 30.95
C PHE A 11 6.88 -9.61 30.45
N ILE A 12 7.85 -9.11 31.22
CA ILE A 12 8.65 -7.91 30.85
C ILE A 12 9.33 -8.10 29.50
N PHE A 13 9.94 -9.27 29.27
CA PHE A 13 10.67 -9.56 28.03
C PHE A 13 9.78 -9.40 26.78
N TRP A 14 8.61 -10.04 26.79
CA TRP A 14 7.68 -9.98 25.67
C TRP A 14 7.05 -8.60 25.48
N ASN A 15 6.81 -7.87 26.57
CA ASN A 15 6.29 -6.51 26.50
C ASN A 15 7.33 -5.55 25.89
N ASN A 16 8.60 -5.68 26.26
CA ASN A 16 9.69 -4.89 25.69
C ASN A 16 9.92 -5.20 24.21
N PHE A 17 9.84 -6.47 23.82
CA PHE A 17 9.91 -6.83 22.40
C PHE A 17 8.72 -6.25 21.62
N SER A 18 7.51 -6.32 22.18
CA SER A 18 6.31 -5.76 21.56
C SER A 18 6.36 -4.24 21.46
N SER A 19 6.95 -3.53 22.42
CA SER A 19 7.07 -2.06 22.40
C SER A 19 8.13 -1.59 21.40
N LEU A 20 9.22 -2.34 21.23
CA LEU A 20 10.17 -2.10 20.13
C LEU A 20 9.49 -2.29 18.76
N GLY A 21 8.66 -3.32 18.63
CA GLY A 21 7.83 -3.53 17.45
C GLY A 21 6.89 -2.35 17.18
N SER A 22 6.18 -1.84 18.18
CA SER A 22 5.26 -0.72 17.98
C SER A 22 5.98 0.56 17.53
N ILE A 23 7.15 0.87 18.08
CA ILE A 23 7.98 2.00 17.63
C ILE A 23 8.35 1.83 16.15
N SER A 24 8.76 0.63 15.73
CA SER A 24 9.10 0.36 14.33
C SER A 24 7.91 0.56 13.39
N THR A 25 6.69 0.19 13.80
CA THR A 25 5.49 0.39 12.97
C THR A 25 5.15 1.86 12.79
N ILE A 26 5.36 2.69 13.81
CA ILE A 26 5.15 4.14 13.72
C ILE A 26 6.14 4.75 12.73
N LEU A 27 7.41 4.35 12.78
CA LEU A 27 8.43 4.80 11.82
C LEU A 27 8.08 4.39 10.39
N PHE A 28 7.61 3.16 10.19
CA PHE A 28 7.16 2.68 8.87
C PHE A 28 6.00 3.53 8.32
N MET A 29 5.04 3.91 9.16
CA MET A 29 3.93 4.78 8.74
C MET A 29 4.41 6.14 8.27
N PHE A 30 5.37 6.76 8.96
CA PHE A 30 5.95 8.03 8.51
C PHE A 30 6.70 7.88 7.18
N LEU A 31 7.48 6.82 7.02
CA LEU A 31 8.18 6.52 5.77
C LEU A 31 7.18 6.35 4.62
N PHE A 32 6.09 5.61 4.85
CA PHE A 32 5.06 5.38 3.84
C PHE A 32 4.40 6.69 3.39
N MET A 33 4.08 7.59 4.33
CA MET A 33 3.54 8.91 4.00
C MET A 33 4.52 9.76 3.18
N TYR A 34 5.81 9.73 3.53
CA TYR A 34 6.84 10.43 2.77
C TYR A 34 6.96 9.89 1.33
N MET A 35 6.98 8.57 1.15
CA MET A 35 7.04 7.95 -0.17
C MET A 35 5.87 8.36 -1.07
N MET A 36 4.65 8.45 -0.52
CA MET A 36 3.49 8.92 -1.28
C MET A 36 3.65 10.37 -1.76
N ILE A 37 4.13 11.26 -0.89
CA ILE A 37 4.37 12.67 -1.23
C ILE A 37 5.47 12.79 -2.29
N GLU A 38 6.58 12.06 -2.14
CA GLU A 38 7.70 12.08 -3.08
C GLU A 38 7.26 11.62 -4.49
N MET A 39 6.42 10.58 -4.57
CA MET A 39 5.91 10.06 -5.84
C MET A 39 5.01 11.08 -6.56
N MET A 40 4.20 11.84 -5.83
CA MET A 40 3.36 12.90 -6.40
C MET A 40 4.20 14.05 -6.99
N ILE A 41 5.31 14.41 -6.34
CA ILE A 41 6.18 15.52 -6.77
C ILE A 41 7.07 15.13 -7.94
N SER A 42 7.68 13.93 -7.90
CA SER A 42 8.74 13.53 -8.83
C SER A 42 8.26 13.10 -10.23
N LYS A 43 6.94 12.95 -10.46
CA LYS A 43 6.29 12.64 -11.76
C LYS A 43 7.09 11.66 -12.64
N ARG A 44 7.51 10.53 -12.05
CA ARG A 44 8.34 9.53 -12.72
C ARG A 44 7.55 8.81 -13.82
N LYS A 45 8.19 8.51 -14.95
CA LYS A 45 7.61 7.70 -16.03
C LYS A 45 7.59 6.21 -15.64
N ILE A 46 6.55 5.50 -16.06
CA ILE A 46 6.44 4.04 -15.89
C ILE A 46 7.47 3.35 -16.80
N ILE A 47 8.33 2.52 -16.21
CA ILE A 47 9.41 1.81 -16.93
C ILE A 47 8.87 0.53 -17.59
N PHE A 48 7.94 -0.17 -16.94
CA PHE A 48 7.36 -1.42 -17.43
C PHE A 48 5.85 -1.41 -17.31
N LEU A 49 5.17 -1.79 -18.39
CA LEU A 49 3.71 -1.98 -18.43
C LEU A 49 3.37 -3.45 -18.17
N ILE A 50 2.39 -3.68 -17.30
CA ILE A 50 1.88 -5.02 -16.98
C ILE A 50 1.04 -5.49 -18.16
N LYS A 51 1.43 -6.63 -18.77
CA LYS A 51 0.59 -7.33 -19.75
C LYS A 51 -0.46 -8.14 -19.00
N SER A 52 -1.63 -7.56 -18.76
CA SER A 52 -2.78 -8.28 -18.21
C SER A 52 -3.97 -8.27 -19.18
N ASN A 53 -4.88 -9.22 -18.99
CA ASN A 53 -6.09 -9.32 -19.80
C ASN A 53 -7.15 -8.28 -19.41
N ASN A 54 -7.03 -7.66 -18.22
CA ASN A 54 -7.97 -6.66 -17.73
C ASN A 54 -7.76 -5.33 -18.46
N ASN A 55 -8.87 -4.66 -18.80
CA ASN A 55 -8.83 -3.44 -19.60
C ASN A 55 -8.17 -2.26 -18.87
N GLU A 56 -8.23 -2.22 -17.54
CA GLU A 56 -7.63 -1.16 -16.71
C GLU A 56 -6.12 -0.99 -16.95
N TRP A 57 -5.41 -2.09 -17.20
CA TRP A 57 -3.96 -2.08 -17.42
C TRP A 57 -3.57 -1.88 -18.90
N LYS A 58 -4.55 -1.89 -19.81
CA LYS A 58 -4.33 -1.64 -21.25
C LYS A 58 -4.49 -0.16 -21.63
N LEU A 59 -5.21 0.61 -20.81
CA LEU A 59 -5.44 2.04 -21.04
C LEU A 59 -4.22 2.89 -20.66
N ASN A 60 -4.23 4.16 -21.09
CA ASN A 60 -3.21 5.13 -20.73
C ASN A 60 -3.16 5.37 -19.22
N GLN A 61 -1.97 5.74 -18.72
CA GLN A 61 -1.73 6.09 -17.32
C GLN A 61 -1.20 7.54 -17.29
N PRO A 62 -2.04 8.56 -16.96
CA PRO A 62 -3.42 8.48 -16.49
C PRO A 62 -4.45 8.21 -17.60
N ILE A 63 -5.60 7.68 -17.19
CA ILE A 63 -6.72 7.37 -18.08
C ILE A 63 -7.35 8.68 -18.56
N LEU A 64 -7.72 8.74 -19.84
CA LEU A 64 -8.44 9.87 -20.41
C LEU A 64 -9.88 9.92 -19.90
N ASN A 65 -10.43 11.13 -19.77
CA ASN A 65 -11.85 11.30 -19.47
C ASN A 65 -12.70 10.65 -20.58
N HIS A 66 -13.77 9.95 -20.20
CA HIS A 66 -14.65 9.21 -21.12
C HIS A 66 -13.90 8.21 -22.02
N SER A 67 -13.00 7.40 -21.43
CA SER A 67 -12.26 6.37 -22.17
C SER A 67 -13.11 5.20 -22.67
N ASN A 68 -14.19 4.85 -21.98
CA ASN A 68 -15.08 3.74 -22.33
C ASN A 68 -16.34 4.23 -23.06
N ILE A 69 -16.18 4.77 -24.27
CA ILE A 69 -17.32 5.21 -25.10
C ILE A 69 -18.06 4.00 -25.69
N GLU A 70 -17.32 2.96 -26.06
CA GLU A 70 -17.86 1.72 -26.60
C GLU A 70 -17.75 0.57 -25.59
N MET A 71 -18.65 -0.42 -25.70
CA MET A 71 -18.61 -1.59 -24.84
C MET A 71 -17.51 -2.54 -25.32
N ASN A 72 -16.57 -2.85 -24.44
CA ASN A 72 -15.54 -3.84 -24.74
C ASN A 72 -16.18 -5.21 -24.99
N PHE A 73 -15.97 -5.77 -26.18
CA PHE A 73 -16.35 -7.14 -26.49
C PHE A 73 -15.43 -8.11 -25.74
N TYR A 74 -15.96 -8.71 -24.69
CA TYR A 74 -15.31 -9.83 -24.01
C TYR A 74 -15.72 -11.13 -24.69
N PHE A 75 -14.80 -11.72 -25.47
CA PHE A 75 -14.94 -13.10 -25.92
C PHE A 75 -14.64 -14.04 -24.75
N MET A 76 -15.69 -14.60 -24.15
CA MET A 76 -15.57 -15.71 -23.19
C MET A 76 -15.35 -17.01 -23.94
N LYS A 77 -14.08 -17.27 -24.31
CA LYS A 77 -13.71 -18.54 -24.95
C LYS A 77 -13.76 -19.71 -23.98
#